data_AF-R7TQ73-F1
#
_entry.id   AF-R7TQ73-F1
#
_cell.length_a   1.000
_cell.length_b   1.000
_cell.length_c   1.000
_cell.angle_alpha   90.00
_cell.angle_beta   90.00
_cell.angle_gamma   90.00
#
_symmetry.space_group_name_H-M   'P 1'
#
loop_
_entity.id
_entity.type
_entity.pdbx_description
1 polymer ?
#
loop_
_entity_poly.entity_id
_entity_poly.type
_entity_poly.pdbx_seq_one_letter_code
_entity_poly.pdbx_strand_id
1 'polypeptide(L)'
;MRVVCFSVLCMILTKIIGADDRSPIASDAIGCQTLDFVSEKLNRGLTALVSFSVSGTTELRHQIEQTTGKFTGSRDRIPEHRLIFKAENVGNSSVIAVKTHEIAQRLGSTDYNRAVIFVQNAERAIKDHLLRKQKLRIELIGSPIFDDYRSLLIDDTVFNVMKEYERFYESWAWYFKGEKHIVCEDVLLQNPKETLQRLVLFLSGVALSDDVYACVKERYMNETTDPIIGQEWQEVLKGVNGSYDRAKQRLEFYTQVKQSTNKS
;
A
#
# COMPACT_ATOMS: atom_id res chain seq x y z
N MET A 1 40.07 -17.90 11.44
CA MET A 1 38.96 -17.40 12.27
C MET A 1 37.90 -16.83 11.34
N ARG A 2 36.72 -17.47 11.28
CA ARG A 2 35.55 -17.08 10.48
C ARG A 2 34.63 -16.16 11.29
N VAL A 3 34.02 -15.15 10.66
CA VAL A 3 32.59 -14.72 10.74
C VAL A 3 32.38 -13.82 9.50
N VAL A 4 31.82 -14.28 8.36
CA VAL A 4 30.41 -14.46 7.98
C VAL A 4 29.60 -13.15 7.96
N CYS A 5 29.40 -12.59 6.76
CA CYS A 5 28.46 -11.52 6.45
C CYS A 5 27.39 -12.12 5.51
N PHE A 6 26.18 -12.38 6.01
CA PHE A 6 25.05 -12.89 5.22
C PHE A 6 24.14 -11.71 4.83
N SER A 7 24.05 -11.46 3.53
CA SER A 7 23.07 -10.56 2.92
C SER A 7 21.72 -11.27 2.76
N VAL A 8 20.65 -10.57 3.10
CA VAL A 8 19.24 -11.04 3.12
C VAL A 8 18.64 -11.11 1.70
N LEU A 9 19.41 -11.61 0.73
CA LEU A 9 18.94 -11.81 -0.65
C LEU A 9 18.62 -13.27 -0.99
N CYS A 10 18.53 -14.16 0.01
CA CYS A 10 18.43 -15.61 -0.20
C CYS A 10 17.35 -16.25 0.68
N MET A 11 16.07 -15.96 0.43
CA MET A 11 14.97 -16.76 0.99
C MET A 11 13.81 -17.08 0.03
N ILE A 12 13.94 -16.76 -1.26
CA ILE A 12 12.94 -17.18 -2.28
C ILE A 12 13.52 -18.13 -3.35
N LEU A 13 14.83 -18.38 -3.37
CA LEU A 13 15.49 -19.10 -4.48
C LEU A 13 16.08 -20.48 -4.18
N THR A 14 15.87 -21.06 -2.99
CA THR A 14 16.46 -22.37 -2.61
C THR A 14 15.50 -23.56 -2.62
N LYS A 15 14.30 -23.44 -3.21
CA LYS A 15 13.40 -24.60 -3.40
C LYS A 15 13.45 -25.26 -4.77
N ILE A 16 14.41 -24.88 -5.62
CA ILE A 16 14.60 -25.46 -6.95
C ILE A 16 16.05 -25.97 -7.01
N ILE A 17 16.24 -27.26 -6.76
CA ILE A 17 17.18 -28.19 -7.39
C ILE A 17 17.24 -29.43 -6.48
N GLY A 18 16.47 -30.43 -6.89
CA GLY A 18 16.47 -31.80 -6.38
C GLY A 18 15.72 -32.61 -7.43
N ALA A 19 16.45 -33.12 -8.40
CA ALA A 19 15.92 -33.92 -9.49
C ALA A 19 15.61 -35.35 -9.01
N ASP A 20 14.37 -35.82 -9.20
CA ASP A 20 14.12 -37.12 -9.86
C ASP A 20 12.66 -37.29 -10.32
N ASP A 21 12.54 -37.95 -11.48
CA ASP A 21 11.46 -38.65 -12.20
C ASP A 21 9.95 -38.22 -12.17
N ARG A 22 9.46 -37.93 -13.40
CA ARG A 22 8.08 -38.10 -13.95
C ARG A 22 6.85 -37.54 -13.22
N SER A 23 6.45 -36.34 -13.63
CA SER A 23 5.08 -36.07 -14.16
C SER A 23 5.09 -34.74 -14.93
N PRO A 24 4.22 -34.52 -15.94
CA PRO A 24 4.13 -33.22 -16.58
C PRO A 24 3.56 -32.25 -15.56
N ILE A 25 4.44 -31.43 -14.96
CA ILE A 25 4.05 -30.36 -14.04
C ILE A 25 3.11 -29.44 -14.82
N ALA A 26 1.86 -29.44 -14.39
CA ALA A 26 0.82 -28.56 -14.90
C ALA A 26 1.35 -27.11 -14.90
N SER A 27 1.36 -26.52 -16.09
CA SER A 27 1.62 -25.11 -16.32
C SER A 27 0.62 -24.23 -15.57
N ASP A 28 1.11 -23.13 -14.99
CA ASP A 28 0.36 -21.89 -14.71
C ASP A 28 -0.80 -21.93 -13.70
N ALA A 29 -0.51 -21.72 -12.41
CA ALA A 29 -1.32 -20.84 -11.51
C ALA A 29 -0.68 -20.70 -10.11
N ILE A 30 0.33 -19.83 -9.97
CA ILE A 30 0.83 -19.40 -8.64
C ILE A 30 -0.19 -18.45 -7.96
N GLY A 31 -1.05 -17.78 -8.73
CA GLY A 31 -2.11 -16.88 -8.24
C GLY A 31 -3.44 -17.58 -7.97
N CYS A 32 -4.33 -16.90 -7.23
CA CYS A 32 -5.72 -17.28 -7.02
C CYS A 32 -6.60 -17.04 -8.25
N GLN A 33 -6.14 -16.18 -9.17
CA GLN A 33 -6.82 -15.90 -10.43
C GLN A 33 -5.82 -15.72 -11.58
N THR A 34 -6.28 -16.02 -12.79
CA THR A 34 -5.63 -15.60 -14.02
C THR A 34 -5.79 -14.09 -14.14
N LEU A 35 -4.67 -13.39 -14.36
CA LEU A 35 -4.65 -11.93 -14.47
C LEU A 35 -4.75 -11.47 -15.92
N ASP A 36 -5.65 -10.53 -16.19
CA ASP A 36 -5.79 -9.86 -17.48
C ASP A 36 -6.00 -8.34 -17.33
N PHE A 37 -5.92 -7.62 -18.45
CA PHE A 37 -6.23 -6.20 -18.49
C PHE A 37 -7.75 -5.99 -18.38
N VAL A 38 -8.15 -4.80 -17.94
CA VAL A 38 -9.54 -4.36 -17.90
C VAL A 38 -10.06 -4.24 -19.33
N SER A 39 -11.18 -4.92 -19.61
CA SER A 39 -11.89 -4.78 -20.88
C SER A 39 -12.73 -3.51 -20.90
N GLU A 40 -13.06 -2.99 -22.09
CA GLU A 40 -13.88 -1.78 -22.22
C GLU A 40 -15.22 -1.88 -21.49
N LYS A 41 -15.83 -3.07 -21.45
CA LYS A 41 -17.11 -3.32 -20.74
C LYS A 41 -17.01 -3.13 -19.22
N LEU A 42 -15.81 -3.26 -18.65
CA LEU A 42 -15.52 -3.10 -17.22
C LEU A 42 -14.86 -1.75 -16.92
N ASN A 43 -14.66 -0.90 -17.92
CA ASN A 43 -13.99 0.38 -17.72
C ASN A 43 -14.91 1.35 -16.98
N ARG A 44 -14.68 1.49 -15.67
CA ARG A 44 -15.40 2.39 -14.77
C ARG A 44 -14.71 3.75 -14.60
N GLY A 45 -13.76 4.07 -15.47
CA GLY A 45 -12.91 5.26 -15.34
C GLY A 45 -11.63 4.98 -14.55
N LEU A 46 -10.67 5.90 -14.68
CA LEU A 46 -9.34 5.72 -14.12
C LEU A 46 -9.39 5.82 -12.59
N THR A 47 -8.95 4.76 -11.92
CA THR A 47 -8.95 4.67 -10.45
C THR A 47 -7.54 4.85 -9.90
N ALA A 48 -7.36 5.83 -9.00
CA ALA A 48 -6.13 5.98 -8.23
C ALA A 48 -6.11 4.98 -7.08
N LEU A 49 -4.98 4.31 -6.84
CA LEU A 49 -4.72 3.56 -5.61
C LEU A 49 -3.68 4.33 -4.81
N VAL A 50 -4.11 4.92 -3.70
CA VAL A 50 -3.30 5.91 -2.98
C VAL A 50 -3.03 5.47 -1.55
N SER A 51 -1.79 5.64 -1.11
CA SER A 51 -1.38 5.50 0.29
C SER A 51 -0.20 6.44 0.54
N PHE A 52 -0.05 6.90 1.78
CA PHE A 52 1.10 7.69 2.19
C PHE A 52 2.41 6.89 2.05
N SER A 53 2.40 5.62 2.46
CA SER A 53 3.56 4.74 2.42
C SER A 53 3.61 3.91 1.13
N VAL A 54 4.83 3.56 0.71
CA VAL A 54 5.08 2.74 -0.48
C VAL A 54 4.64 1.29 -0.28
N SER A 55 4.92 0.74 0.92
CA SER A 55 4.61 -0.63 1.31
C SER A 55 3.11 -0.94 1.29
N GLY A 56 2.28 -0.05 1.84
CA GLY A 56 0.83 -0.28 1.96
C GLY A 56 0.14 -0.49 0.62
N THR A 57 0.50 0.28 -0.40
CA THR A 57 -0.06 0.06 -1.76
C THR A 57 0.43 -1.23 -2.41
N THR A 58 1.66 -1.67 -2.15
CA THR A 58 2.19 -2.91 -2.75
C THR A 58 1.43 -4.14 -2.26
N GLU A 59 1.18 -4.23 -0.96
CA GLU A 59 0.41 -5.32 -0.37
C GLU A 59 -1.05 -5.32 -0.87
N LEU A 60 -1.69 -4.14 -0.86
CA LEU A 60 -3.07 -4.02 -1.32
C LEU A 60 -3.20 -4.30 -2.83
N ARG A 61 -2.20 -3.97 -3.65
CA ARG A 61 -2.19 -4.34 -5.08
C ARG A 61 -2.25 -5.84 -5.27
N HIS A 62 -1.45 -6.62 -4.52
CA HIS A 62 -1.52 -8.07 -4.59
C HIS A 62 -2.91 -8.58 -4.26
N GLN A 63 -3.51 -8.10 -3.16
CA GLN A 63 -4.87 -8.49 -2.79
C GLN A 63 -5.87 -8.10 -3.90
N ILE A 64 -5.78 -6.91 -4.48
CA ILE A 64 -6.64 -6.47 -5.58
C ILE A 64 -6.48 -7.36 -6.82
N GLU A 65 -5.26 -7.63 -7.29
CA GLU A 65 -5.04 -8.45 -8.48
C GLU A 65 -5.61 -9.86 -8.28
N GLN A 66 -5.36 -10.46 -7.11
CA GLN A 66 -5.80 -11.84 -6.82
C GLN A 66 -7.30 -11.95 -6.55
N THR A 67 -7.95 -10.88 -6.07
CA THR A 67 -9.40 -10.85 -5.83
C THR A 67 -10.21 -10.45 -7.06
N THR A 68 -9.64 -9.66 -7.96
CA THR A 68 -10.34 -9.15 -9.15
C THR A 68 -9.99 -9.91 -10.43
N GLY A 69 -8.85 -10.61 -10.46
CA GLY A 69 -8.28 -11.15 -11.69
C GLY A 69 -7.74 -10.07 -12.63
N LYS A 70 -7.62 -8.81 -12.20
CA LYS A 70 -7.24 -7.68 -13.07
C LYS A 70 -5.90 -7.08 -12.66
N PHE A 71 -5.09 -6.72 -13.63
CA PHE A 71 -3.81 -6.06 -13.38
C PHE A 71 -3.97 -4.69 -12.71
N THR A 72 -3.04 -4.37 -11.82
CA THR A 72 -2.85 -3.04 -11.24
C THR A 72 -1.63 -2.36 -11.86
N GLY A 73 -1.80 -1.09 -12.19
CA GLY A 73 -0.74 -0.26 -12.73
C GLY A 73 -0.05 0.60 -11.69
N SER A 74 0.93 1.36 -12.15
CA SER A 74 1.72 2.28 -11.34
C SER A 74 2.27 3.36 -12.25
N ARG A 75 2.33 4.60 -11.76
CA ARG A 75 3.08 5.68 -12.43
C ARG A 75 4.52 5.77 -11.95
N ASP A 76 4.87 5.00 -10.92
CA ASP A 76 6.22 4.92 -10.41
C ASP A 76 7.09 4.18 -11.44
N ARG A 77 8.16 4.82 -11.89
CA ARG A 77 9.11 4.22 -12.84
C ARG A 77 10.17 3.39 -12.14
N ILE A 78 9.75 2.42 -11.32
CA ILE A 78 10.63 1.54 -10.56
C ILE A 78 10.76 0.20 -11.32
N PRO A 79 11.88 -0.08 -12.01
CA PRO A 79 12.01 -1.25 -12.87
C PRO A 79 11.88 -2.58 -12.13
N GLU A 80 12.34 -2.65 -10.89
CA GLU A 80 12.36 -3.86 -10.05
C GLU A 80 10.93 -4.37 -9.77
N HIS A 81 9.96 -3.47 -9.72
CA HIS A 81 8.56 -3.82 -9.50
C HIS A 81 7.92 -4.56 -10.68
N ARG A 82 8.51 -4.50 -11.89
CA ARG A 82 8.00 -5.24 -13.08
C ARG A 82 8.10 -6.75 -12.91
N LEU A 83 9.00 -7.23 -12.05
CA LEU A 83 9.12 -8.65 -11.73
C LEU A 83 7.93 -9.16 -10.92
N ILE A 84 7.23 -8.26 -10.22
CA ILE A 84 6.14 -8.56 -9.30
C ILE A 84 4.78 -8.17 -9.91
N PHE A 85 4.72 -7.00 -10.56
CA PHE A 85 3.52 -6.47 -11.20
C PHE A 85 3.73 -6.33 -12.71
N LYS A 86 3.06 -7.18 -13.49
CA LYS A 86 3.20 -7.22 -14.95
C LYS A 86 2.82 -5.90 -15.63
N ALA A 87 1.88 -5.15 -15.05
CA ALA A 87 1.43 -3.85 -15.56
C ALA A 87 2.08 -2.64 -14.87
N GLU A 88 3.24 -2.81 -14.22
CA GLU A 88 4.01 -1.69 -13.70
C GLU A 88 4.35 -0.69 -14.84
N ASN A 89 4.22 0.61 -14.61
CA ASN A 89 4.30 1.70 -15.60
C ASN A 89 3.07 1.88 -16.51
N VAL A 90 2.01 1.09 -16.33
CA VAL A 90 0.73 1.35 -16.99
C VAL A 90 -0.08 2.32 -16.12
N GLY A 91 -0.44 3.48 -16.68
CA GLY A 91 -1.07 4.58 -15.95
C GLY A 91 -2.44 5.02 -16.47
N ASN A 92 -3.12 4.16 -17.23
CA ASN A 92 -4.39 4.42 -17.92
C ASN A 92 -5.48 3.39 -17.55
N SER A 93 -6.68 3.50 -18.12
CA SER A 93 -7.84 2.68 -17.76
C SER A 93 -7.82 1.23 -18.26
N SER A 94 -6.68 0.74 -18.80
CA SER A 94 -6.49 -0.69 -19.09
C SER A 94 -6.21 -1.51 -17.83
N VAL A 95 -5.88 -0.88 -16.71
CA VAL A 95 -5.69 -1.54 -15.40
C VAL A 95 -6.81 -1.15 -14.43
N ILE A 96 -7.05 -1.99 -13.43
CA ILE A 96 -8.19 -1.80 -12.50
C ILE A 96 -7.96 -0.64 -11.53
N ALA A 97 -6.70 -0.40 -11.17
CA ALA A 97 -6.28 0.74 -10.38
C ALA A 97 -4.81 1.07 -10.67
N VAL A 98 -4.45 2.35 -10.55
CA VAL A 98 -3.08 2.85 -10.76
C VAL A 98 -2.55 3.38 -9.45
N LYS A 99 -1.49 2.75 -8.94
CA LYS A 99 -0.76 3.20 -7.77
C LYS A 99 -0.18 4.60 -7.96
N THR A 100 -0.33 5.45 -6.94
CA THR A 100 0.35 6.75 -6.85
C THR A 100 0.56 7.19 -5.40
N HIS A 101 1.65 7.93 -5.18
CA HIS A 101 1.98 8.61 -3.91
C HIS A 101 1.88 10.14 -4.02
N GLU A 102 1.30 10.65 -5.10
CA GLU A 102 1.12 12.09 -5.28
C GLU A 102 0.08 12.63 -4.29
N ILE A 103 0.27 13.87 -3.85
CA ILE A 103 -0.77 14.59 -3.11
C ILE A 103 -1.84 15.07 -4.09
N ALA A 104 -3.12 15.01 -3.70
CA ALA A 104 -4.23 15.31 -4.60
C ALA A 104 -4.15 16.71 -5.25
N GLN A 105 -3.61 17.71 -4.53
CA GLN A 105 -3.38 19.07 -5.04
C GLN A 105 -2.43 19.13 -6.25
N ARG A 106 -1.48 18.19 -6.36
CA ARG A 106 -0.45 18.15 -7.41
C ARG A 106 -0.82 17.25 -8.58
N LEU A 107 -2.04 16.69 -8.57
CA LEU A 107 -2.49 15.76 -9.59
C LEU A 107 -2.60 16.39 -10.98
N GLY A 108 -2.52 17.72 -11.12
CA GLY A 108 -2.12 18.51 -12.31
C GLY A 108 -2.83 18.24 -13.65
N SER A 109 -2.80 16.99 -14.12
CA SER A 109 -3.30 16.47 -15.39
C SER A 109 -3.80 15.02 -15.33
N THR A 110 -3.96 14.43 -14.14
CA THR A 110 -4.39 13.05 -13.98
C THR A 110 -5.92 12.98 -13.89
N ASP A 111 -6.55 12.42 -14.93
CA ASP A 111 -8.01 12.24 -15.03
C ASP A 111 -8.52 11.09 -14.14
N TYR A 112 -8.04 11.01 -12.90
CA TYR A 112 -8.61 10.07 -11.94
C TYR A 112 -10.05 10.48 -11.64
N ASN A 113 -10.99 9.67 -12.09
CA ASN A 113 -12.40 9.85 -11.75
C ASN A 113 -12.73 9.21 -10.39
N ARG A 114 -11.87 8.29 -9.94
CA ARG A 114 -12.10 7.44 -8.77
C ARG A 114 -10.81 7.27 -7.98
N ALA A 115 -10.92 7.05 -6.67
CA ALA A 115 -9.77 6.77 -5.81
C ALA A 115 -10.11 5.72 -4.74
N VAL A 116 -9.24 4.72 -4.62
CA VAL A 116 -9.12 3.88 -3.43
C VAL A 116 -8.05 4.51 -2.54
N ILE A 117 -8.47 5.03 -1.39
CA ILE A 117 -7.62 5.67 -0.40
C ILE A 117 -7.32 4.65 0.70
N PHE A 118 -6.10 4.11 0.70
CA PHE A 118 -5.62 3.19 1.71
C PHE A 118 -4.97 3.95 2.87
N VAL A 119 -5.57 3.83 4.05
CA VAL A 119 -5.14 4.49 5.29
C VAL A 119 -4.42 3.47 6.16
N GLN A 120 -3.09 3.48 6.06
CA GLN A 120 -2.24 2.62 6.87
C GLN A 120 -2.10 3.18 8.29
N ASN A 121 -1.91 2.31 9.29
CA ASN A 121 -1.51 2.69 10.64
C ASN A 121 -0.36 3.71 10.59
N ALA A 122 -0.50 4.81 11.32
CA ALA A 122 0.44 5.92 11.23
C ALA A 122 1.85 5.53 11.68
N GLU A 123 1.98 4.75 12.75
CA GLU A 123 3.27 4.29 13.26
C GLU A 123 4.00 3.47 12.18
N ARG A 124 3.32 2.48 11.60
CA ARG A 124 3.87 1.64 10.53
C ARG A 124 4.21 2.45 9.27
N ALA A 125 3.29 3.31 8.83
CA ALA A 125 3.47 4.13 7.63
C ALA A 125 4.64 5.12 7.77
N ILE A 126 4.82 5.71 8.94
CA ILE A 126 5.92 6.63 9.25
C ILE A 126 7.24 5.87 9.32
N LYS A 127 7.29 4.69 9.97
CA LYS A 127 8.49 3.82 9.93
C LYS A 127 8.90 3.50 8.50
N ASP A 128 7.95 3.07 7.68
CA ASP A 128 8.20 2.76 6.26
C ASP A 128 8.69 3.98 5.47
N HIS A 129 8.08 5.14 5.71
CA HIS A 129 8.49 6.38 5.06
C HIS A 129 9.91 6.78 5.45
N LEU A 130 10.23 6.72 6.75
CA LEU A 130 11.57 7.01 7.27
C LEU A 130 12.61 6.09 6.64
N LEU A 131 12.40 4.78 6.67
CA LEU A 131 13.34 3.79 6.15
C LEU A 131 13.56 3.88 4.63
N ARG A 132 12.58 4.38 3.87
CA ARG A 132 12.68 4.46 2.40
C ARG A 132 13.13 5.84 1.90
N LYS A 133 12.66 6.92 2.51
CA LYS A 133 12.91 8.30 2.05
C LYS A 133 13.94 9.04 2.88
N GLN A 134 14.12 8.66 4.15
CA GLN A 134 14.99 9.34 5.11
C GLN A 134 16.13 8.44 5.60
N LYS A 135 16.42 7.33 4.91
CA LYS A 135 17.45 6.36 5.33
C LYS A 135 18.80 7.01 5.65
N LEU A 136 19.29 7.86 4.76
CA LEU A 136 20.55 8.58 4.96
C LEU A 136 20.51 9.51 6.17
N ARG A 137 19.35 10.15 6.42
CA ARG A 137 19.15 11.01 7.60
C ARG A 137 19.14 10.18 8.89
N ILE A 138 18.51 9.00 8.89
CA ILE A 138 18.55 8.06 10.02
C ILE A 138 19.99 7.64 10.31
N GLU A 139 20.74 7.23 9.29
CA GLU A 139 22.14 6.81 9.43
C GLU A 139 23.01 7.95 9.96
N LEU A 140 22.80 9.18 9.46
CA LEU A 140 23.52 10.36 9.92
C LEU A 140 23.22 10.68 11.39
N ILE A 141 21.94 10.67 11.80
CA ILE A 141 21.53 10.92 13.20
C ILE A 141 22.05 9.81 14.13
N GLY A 142 22.20 8.59 13.62
CA GLY A 142 22.81 7.47 14.35
C GLY A 142 24.33 7.59 14.55
N SER A 143 24.99 8.56 13.90
CA SER A 143 26.43 8.81 14.07
C SER A 143 26.77 9.36 15.47
N PRO A 144 27.96 9.04 16.04
CA PRO A 144 28.43 9.62 17.30
C PRO A 144 28.48 11.16 17.31
N ILE A 145 28.64 11.78 16.13
CA ILE A 145 28.69 13.25 15.98
C ILE A 145 27.42 13.92 16.55
N PHE A 146 26.30 13.20 16.57
CA PHE A 146 25.01 13.72 17.03
C PHE A 146 24.57 13.15 18.38
N ASP A 147 25.43 12.45 19.14
CA ASP A 147 25.07 11.84 20.43
C ASP A 147 24.30 12.83 21.34
N ASP A 148 24.82 14.05 21.50
CA ASP A 148 24.24 15.08 22.38
C ASP A 148 22.89 15.65 21.89
N TYR A 149 22.57 15.51 20.60
CA TYR A 149 21.36 16.08 19.99
C TYR A 149 20.43 15.02 19.40
N ARG A 150 20.75 13.74 19.54
CA ARG A 150 20.09 12.64 18.82
C ARG A 150 18.60 12.62 19.08
N SER A 151 18.19 12.66 20.35
CA SER A 151 16.77 12.64 20.72
C SER A 151 15.99 13.80 20.08
N LEU A 152 16.52 15.02 20.14
CA LEU A 152 15.89 16.20 19.52
C LEU A 152 15.76 16.06 18.00
N LEU A 153 16.79 15.50 17.35
CA LEU A 153 16.78 15.29 15.89
C LEU A 153 15.81 14.19 15.47
N ILE A 154 15.70 13.12 16.27
CA ILE A 154 14.69 12.07 16.05
C ILE A 154 13.30 12.67 16.18
N ASP A 155 13.03 13.42 17.25
CA ASP A 155 11.73 14.05 17.50
C ASP A 155 11.31 14.99 16.36
N ASP A 156 12.19 15.90 15.93
CA ASP A 156 11.94 16.79 14.79
C ASP A 156 11.64 16.00 13.52
N THR A 157 12.43 14.94 13.26
CA THR A 157 12.28 14.12 12.05
C THR A 157 10.92 13.41 12.05
N VAL A 158 10.55 12.75 13.16
CA VAL A 158 9.27 12.04 13.29
C VAL A 158 8.10 13.02 13.19
N PHE A 159 8.19 14.18 13.85
CA PHE A 159 7.16 15.21 13.83
C PHE A 159 6.91 15.77 12.41
N ASN A 160 7.98 15.98 11.63
CA ASN A 160 7.86 16.45 10.25
C ASN A 160 7.20 15.40 9.35
N VAL A 161 7.60 14.12 9.45
CA VAL A 161 6.96 13.03 8.68
C VAL A 161 5.50 12.82 9.09
N MET A 162 5.18 12.98 10.38
CA MET A 162 3.80 12.95 10.87
C MET A 162 2.94 14.05 10.23
N LYS A 163 3.45 15.27 10.12
CA LYS A 163 2.75 16.37 9.41
C LYS A 163 2.56 16.06 7.93
N GLU A 164 3.54 15.43 7.29
CA GLU A 164 3.41 14.99 5.90
C GLU A 164 2.31 13.93 5.74
N TYR A 165 2.23 12.97 6.66
CA TYR A 165 1.18 11.96 6.71
C TYR A 165 -0.20 12.60 6.81
N GLU A 166 -0.42 13.52 7.76
CA GLU A 166 -1.71 14.20 7.92
C GLU A 166 -2.07 15.02 6.67
N ARG A 167 -1.12 15.82 6.15
CA ARG A 167 -1.33 16.65 4.95
C ARG A 167 -1.63 15.81 3.72
N PHE A 168 -1.04 14.63 3.59
CA PHE A 168 -1.29 13.72 2.47
C PHE A 168 -2.76 13.31 2.44
N TYR A 169 -3.27 12.77 3.53
CA TYR A 169 -4.66 12.31 3.61
C TYR A 169 -5.66 13.46 3.57
N GLU A 170 -5.34 14.60 4.18
CA GLU A 170 -6.12 15.83 4.01
C GLU A 170 -6.21 16.26 2.55
N SER A 171 -5.11 16.21 1.82
CA SER A 171 -5.11 16.56 0.40
C SER A 171 -6.14 15.73 -0.38
N TRP A 172 -6.12 14.41 -0.17
CA TRP A 172 -7.08 13.48 -0.79
C TRP A 172 -8.52 13.65 -0.28
N ALA A 173 -8.72 14.06 0.98
CA ALA A 173 -10.02 14.39 1.52
C ALA A 173 -10.62 15.64 0.85
N TRP A 174 -9.84 16.71 0.74
CA TRP A 174 -10.31 18.03 0.36
C TRP A 174 -10.31 18.29 -1.15
N TYR A 175 -9.23 17.93 -1.84
CA TYR A 175 -8.97 18.37 -3.21
C TYR A 175 -9.44 17.35 -4.25
N PHE A 176 -9.38 16.05 -3.94
CA PHE A 176 -9.89 15.05 -4.86
C PHE A 176 -11.43 15.09 -4.90
N LYS A 177 -12.01 15.34 -6.08
CA LYS A 177 -13.47 15.49 -6.26
C LYS A 177 -14.17 14.25 -6.81
N GLY A 178 -13.43 13.27 -7.30
CA GLY A 178 -13.97 12.00 -7.81
C GLY A 178 -14.62 11.12 -6.74
N GLU A 179 -15.08 9.94 -7.18
CA GLU A 179 -15.64 8.90 -6.31
C GLU A 179 -14.53 8.33 -5.41
N LYS A 180 -14.80 8.14 -4.12
CA LYS A 180 -13.79 7.68 -3.16
C LYS A 180 -14.25 6.40 -2.49
N HIS A 181 -13.31 5.47 -2.31
CA HIS A 181 -13.46 4.31 -1.44
C HIS A 181 -12.31 4.30 -0.45
N ILE A 182 -12.60 4.38 0.85
CA ILE A 182 -11.59 4.41 1.90
C ILE A 182 -11.43 3.00 2.44
N VAL A 183 -10.18 2.55 2.53
CA VAL A 183 -9.81 1.26 3.14
C VAL A 183 -8.83 1.56 4.27
N CYS A 184 -9.24 1.31 5.51
CA CYS A 184 -8.36 1.46 6.66
C CYS A 184 -7.71 0.11 6.98
N GLU A 185 -6.41 0.11 7.27
CA GLU A 185 -5.64 -1.11 7.57
C GLU A 185 -6.20 -1.86 8.78
N ASP A 186 -6.56 -1.16 9.86
CA ASP A 186 -7.16 -1.76 11.05
C ASP A 186 -8.45 -2.54 10.72
N VAL A 187 -9.33 -1.95 9.92
CA VAL A 187 -10.59 -2.55 9.48
C VAL A 187 -10.34 -3.71 8.51
N LEU A 188 -9.35 -3.59 7.62
CA LEU A 188 -8.96 -4.68 6.72
C LEU A 188 -8.44 -5.89 7.50
N LEU A 189 -7.66 -5.68 8.56
CA LEU A 189 -7.15 -6.76 9.40
C LEU A 189 -8.23 -7.40 10.28
N GLN A 190 -9.14 -6.59 10.84
CA GLN A 190 -10.22 -7.09 11.70
C GLN A 190 -11.33 -7.79 10.90
N ASN A 191 -11.71 -7.22 9.75
CA ASN A 191 -12.82 -7.67 8.92
C ASN A 191 -12.39 -7.83 7.44
N PRO A 192 -11.44 -8.74 7.13
CA PRO A 192 -10.83 -8.84 5.81
C PRO A 192 -11.83 -9.19 4.70
N LYS A 193 -12.73 -10.15 4.95
CA LYS A 193 -13.72 -10.60 3.95
C LYS A 193 -14.61 -9.45 3.52
N GLU A 194 -15.21 -8.76 4.48
CA GLU A 194 -16.14 -7.67 4.22
C GLU A 194 -15.44 -6.46 3.59
N THR A 195 -14.26 -6.11 4.07
CA THR A 195 -13.47 -5.00 3.53
C THR A 195 -13.09 -5.25 2.08
N LEU A 196 -12.57 -6.45 1.78
CA LEU A 196 -12.27 -6.84 0.40
C LEU A 196 -13.52 -6.92 -0.48
N GLN A 197 -14.64 -7.44 0.04
CA GLN A 197 -15.90 -7.49 -0.69
C GLN A 197 -16.31 -6.10 -1.18
N ARG A 198 -16.26 -5.10 -0.30
CA ARG A 198 -16.62 -3.71 -0.64
C ARG A 198 -15.62 -3.09 -1.61
N LEU A 199 -14.32 -3.36 -1.42
CA LEU A 199 -13.26 -2.88 -2.32
C LEU A 199 -13.40 -3.47 -3.73
N VAL A 200 -13.59 -4.77 -3.84
CA VAL A 200 -13.76 -5.47 -5.13
C VAL A 200 -15.03 -4.98 -5.81
N LEU A 201 -16.15 -4.88 -5.08
CA LEU A 201 -17.40 -4.35 -5.62
C LEU A 201 -17.25 -2.91 -6.12
N PHE A 202 -16.51 -2.06 -5.39
CA PHE A 202 -16.18 -0.72 -5.85
C PHE A 202 -15.36 -0.79 -7.16
N LEU A 203 -14.28 -1.56 -7.20
CA LEU A 203 -13.37 -1.60 -8.34
C LEU A 203 -14.02 -2.20 -9.60
N SER A 204 -14.60 -3.39 -9.49
CA SER A 204 -15.09 -4.18 -10.63
C SER A 204 -16.61 -4.11 -10.82
N GLY A 205 -17.38 -3.80 -9.77
CA GLY A 205 -18.84 -3.97 -9.80
C GLY A 205 -19.31 -5.40 -9.65
N VAL A 206 -18.39 -6.35 -9.45
CA VAL A 206 -18.69 -7.77 -9.26
C VAL A 206 -18.42 -8.14 -7.81
N ALA A 207 -19.28 -8.98 -7.24
CA ALA A 207 -19.08 -9.51 -5.89
C ALA A 207 -17.85 -10.42 -5.83
N LEU A 208 -17.06 -10.32 -4.76
CA LEU A 208 -15.96 -11.25 -4.49
C LEU A 208 -16.54 -12.64 -4.21
N SER A 209 -16.04 -13.65 -4.93
CA SER A 209 -16.40 -15.05 -4.71
C SER A 209 -15.76 -15.58 -3.43
N ASP A 210 -16.49 -16.44 -2.71
CA ASP A 210 -16.00 -17.09 -1.48
C ASP A 210 -14.77 -17.97 -1.74
N ASP A 211 -14.72 -18.66 -2.88
CA ASP A 211 -13.58 -19.51 -3.26
C ASP A 211 -12.31 -18.68 -3.50
N VAL A 212 -12.47 -17.55 -4.21
CA VAL A 212 -11.38 -16.60 -4.46
C VAL A 212 -10.91 -15.99 -3.13
N TYR A 213 -11.84 -15.59 -2.27
CA TYR A 213 -11.51 -15.06 -0.96
C TYR A 213 -10.73 -16.08 -0.11
N ALA A 214 -11.16 -17.34 -0.08
CA ALA A 214 -10.48 -18.40 0.67
C ALA A 214 -9.02 -18.56 0.21
N CYS A 215 -8.77 -18.61 -1.09
CA CYS A 215 -7.42 -18.67 -1.64
C CYS A 215 -6.58 -17.42 -1.28
N VAL A 216 -7.17 -16.22 -1.41
CA VAL A 216 -6.48 -14.96 -1.11
C VAL A 216 -6.11 -14.89 0.36
N LYS A 217 -7.02 -15.29 1.25
CA LYS A 217 -6.81 -15.33 2.69
C LYS A 217 -5.64 -16.25 3.05
N GLU A 218 -5.61 -17.46 2.50
CA GLU A 218 -4.56 -18.44 2.79
C GLU A 218 -3.17 -17.97 2.33
N ARG A 219 -3.08 -17.29 1.18
CA ARG A 219 -1.80 -17.01 0.51
C ARG A 219 -1.27 -15.58 0.68
N TYR A 220 -2.15 -14.60 0.84
CA TYR A 220 -1.81 -13.18 0.74
C TYR A 220 -2.27 -12.34 1.94
N MET A 221 -2.86 -12.96 2.96
CA MET A 221 -3.28 -12.29 4.20
C MET A 221 -2.53 -12.77 5.44
N ASN A 222 -1.40 -13.47 5.26
CA ASN A 222 -0.55 -13.89 6.37
C ASN A 222 0.47 -12.80 6.74
N GLU A 223 0.78 -12.76 8.04
CA GLU A 223 1.64 -11.82 8.79
C GLU A 223 2.32 -10.70 7.99
N THR A 224 1.90 -9.47 8.30
CA THR A 224 2.64 -8.30 7.89
C THR A 224 3.85 -8.10 8.79
N THR A 225 5.02 -8.00 8.17
CA THR A 225 6.25 -7.68 8.89
C THR A 225 6.28 -6.19 9.19
N ASP A 226 6.39 -5.86 10.48
CA ASP A 226 6.59 -4.49 10.89
C ASP A 226 8.00 -4.03 10.51
N PRO A 227 8.15 -2.84 9.91
CA PRO A 227 9.46 -2.31 9.58
C PRO A 227 10.28 -2.09 10.85
N ILE A 228 11.48 -2.68 10.89
CA ILE A 228 12.37 -2.60 12.04
C ILE A 228 13.26 -1.35 11.92
N ILE A 229 13.18 -0.48 12.92
CA ILE A 229 14.09 0.66 13.13
C ILE A 229 14.67 0.60 14.56
N GLY A 230 15.79 1.26 14.80
CA GLY A 230 16.50 1.23 16.08
C GLY A 230 15.63 1.64 17.28
N GLN A 231 15.94 1.11 18.47
CA GLN A 231 15.10 1.23 19.67
C GLN A 231 14.75 2.68 20.03
N GLU A 232 15.70 3.60 19.94
CA GLU A 232 15.48 5.03 20.23
C GLU A 232 14.40 5.65 19.34
N TRP A 233 14.32 5.23 18.07
CA TRP A 233 13.27 5.66 17.15
C TRP A 233 11.90 5.06 17.53
N GLN A 234 11.88 3.80 17.99
CA GLN A 234 10.64 3.11 18.36
C GLN A 234 9.92 3.82 19.51
N GLU A 235 10.67 4.35 20.48
CA GLU A 235 10.10 5.04 21.64
C GLU A 235 9.36 6.32 21.24
N VAL A 236 9.95 7.12 20.34
CA VAL A 236 9.31 8.33 19.80
C VAL A 236 8.08 7.97 18.95
N LEU A 237 8.18 6.90 18.15
CA LEU A 237 7.12 6.47 17.24
C LEU A 237 5.85 5.98 17.96
N LYS A 238 5.97 5.41 19.17
CA LYS A 238 4.79 5.03 19.99
C LYS A 238 3.86 6.21 20.28
N GLY A 239 4.41 7.44 20.34
CA GLY A 239 3.65 8.67 20.57
C GLY A 239 2.81 9.13 19.38
N VAL A 240 2.97 8.52 18.20
CA VAL A 240 2.37 9.00 16.95
C VAL A 240 0.98 8.40 16.67
N ASN A 241 0.51 7.45 17.50
CA ASN A 241 -0.78 6.78 17.28
C ASN A 241 -1.98 7.73 17.21
N GLY A 242 -1.96 8.86 17.93
CA GLY A 242 -3.03 9.87 17.83
C GLY A 242 -3.19 10.50 16.43
N SER A 243 -2.16 10.44 15.58
CA SER A 243 -2.21 10.95 14.20
C SER A 243 -3.00 10.04 13.26
N TYR A 244 -3.04 8.74 13.56
CA TYR A 244 -3.86 7.78 12.84
C TYR A 244 -5.35 8.09 13.00
N ASP A 245 -5.80 8.25 14.25
CA ASP A 245 -7.19 8.54 14.58
C ASP A 245 -7.65 9.87 13.95
N ARG A 246 -6.79 10.90 13.98
CA ARG A 246 -7.10 12.19 13.32
C ARG A 246 -7.27 12.06 11.82
N ALA A 247 -6.40 11.31 11.13
CA ALA A 247 -6.50 11.09 9.69
C ALA A 247 -7.78 10.33 9.33
N LYS A 248 -8.10 9.26 10.08
CA LYS A 248 -9.32 8.47 9.93
C LYS A 248 -10.57 9.31 10.12
N GLN A 249 -10.68 10.02 11.25
CA GLN A 249 -11.82 10.89 11.57
C GLN A 249 -12.03 11.98 10.51
N ARG A 250 -10.96 12.61 10.02
CA ARG A 250 -11.05 13.63 8.97
C ARG A 250 -11.57 13.03 7.67
N LEU A 251 -11.01 11.91 7.21
CA LEU A 251 -11.46 11.25 5.98
C LEU A 251 -12.93 10.80 6.05
N GLU A 252 -13.35 10.23 7.18
CA GLU A 252 -14.73 9.81 7.42
C GLU A 252 -15.69 11.01 7.45
N PHE A 253 -15.36 12.06 8.19
CA PHE A 253 -16.15 13.30 8.26
C PHE A 253 -16.41 13.88 6.86
N TYR A 254 -15.38 14.04 6.02
CA TYR A 254 -15.54 14.61 4.68
C TYR A 254 -16.33 13.71 3.73
N THR A 255 -16.25 12.39 3.92
CA THR A 255 -17.02 11.44 3.12
C THR A 255 -18.51 11.56 3.46
N GLN A 256 -18.86 11.72 4.74
CA GLN A 256 -20.25 11.87 5.21
C GLN A 256 -20.85 13.22 4.82
N VAL A 257 -20.12 14.33 4.99
CA VAL A 257 -20.61 15.69 4.64
C VAL A 257 -20.97 15.77 3.15
N LYS A 258 -20.13 15.22 2.26
CA LYS A 258 -20.38 15.25 0.81
C LYS A 258 -21.60 14.42 0.38
N GLN A 259 -21.88 13.32 1.08
CA GLN A 259 -23.08 12.51 0.84
C GLN A 259 -24.37 13.26 1.25
N SER A 260 -24.30 14.12 2.26
CA SER A 260 -25.44 14.93 2.73
C SER A 260 -25.77 16.10 1.80
N THR A 261 -24.76 16.76 1.21
CA THR A 261 -24.93 17.89 0.28
C THR A 261 -25.37 17.49 -1.13
N ASN A 262 -25.16 16.23 -1.54
CA ASN A 262 -25.64 15.73 -2.85
C ASN A 262 -27.08 15.20 -2.80
N LYS A 263 -27.72 15.20 -1.62
CA LYS A 263 -29.13 14.79 -1.42
C LYS A 263 -30.09 15.97 -1.21
N SER A 264 -29.59 17.21 -1.26
CA SER A 264 -30.37 18.46 -1.22
C SER A 264 -30.39 19.11 -2.59
#